data_AF-A0A318D7K0-F1
#
_entry.id   AF-A0A318D7K0-F1
#
_cell.length_a   1.000
_cell.length_b   1.000
_cell.length_c   1.000
_cell.angle_alpha   90.00
_cell.angle_beta   90.00
_cell.angle_gamma   90.00
#
_symmetry.space_group_name_H-M   'P 1'
#
loop_
_entity.id
_entity.type
_entity.pdbx_description
1 polymer ?
#
loop_
_entity_poly.entity_id
_entity_poly.type
_entity_poly.pdbx_seq_one_letter_code
_entity_poly.pdbx_strand_id
1 'polypeptide(L)'
;MSTMNRILSSLLILLSLLVFAGTAFAKITLTLDRSEIRAHETFFLRVQVEDPATLNAGINLDFLPNDIQVRARQEFNNSIIINGQYRSQMGWDFELLAENAGTFTIPALSIGAERSKPFTIRILPEESGFDNPDSAKIKLRANLSDEEVYVQQQLIFTVRIYRSVVTRNQNITPIRVTNALVEQLGDNKTFNFIKNDKSFRVIEQRYAIFPQQSGDMVIEPITYSATILDDSNNSSPWQRSQLKPISLSTQKYTVKVKPKPEGAAEPWLPASSLELTAEWQPNNQTFTVGEPAQLDFIIKGSGLLKTQLPTVTFPMQDGITIYRDTPQYHQRFNRFGVNSYHLEKVVVIPSKAGEVSLPEIKIPWWNVETDQQEFATLEAKTIQVARSQKQVTQNTQQAVVPEQQKPAIEQAKKQEDKQQPVTTDSSEGHDYWKYASIILAVIWLMTLLLWFIKRNRKAVANDLSSQNSHTRAIDETPSHLKSIIKSAAANNAKSTEKRLNNWLKSQANLSHVTNIVQLEKYCRQTEQDPLANELQDLQQALYSADYQKPWNGQDLARLLPTLELDKNIDKSQGLPGLYESRD
;
A
#
# COMPACT_ATOMS: atom_id res chain seq x y z
N MET A 1 37.52 -37.25 33.74
CA MET A 1 36.22 -36.52 33.71
C MET A 1 36.27 -35.17 33.00
N SER A 2 37.41 -34.47 32.87
CA SER A 2 37.46 -33.13 32.25
C SER A 2 37.38 -33.10 30.71
N THR A 3 37.77 -34.17 30.02
CA THR A 3 37.71 -34.28 28.55
C THR A 3 36.31 -34.55 28.04
N MET A 4 35.53 -35.35 28.76
CA MET A 4 34.15 -35.71 28.38
C MET A 4 33.19 -34.53 28.50
N ASN A 5 33.33 -33.68 29.53
CA ASN A 5 32.52 -32.46 29.67
C ASN A 5 32.83 -31.40 28.60
N ARG A 6 34.05 -31.37 28.05
CA ARG A 6 34.44 -30.45 26.97
C ARG A 6 33.86 -30.86 25.61
N ILE A 7 33.73 -32.16 25.38
CA ILE A 7 33.09 -32.70 24.18
C ILE A 7 31.57 -32.53 24.27
N LEU A 8 31.00 -32.70 25.46
CA LEU A 8 29.57 -32.47 25.68
C LEU A 8 29.19 -30.99 25.51
N SER A 9 30.02 -30.06 25.98
CA SER A 9 29.75 -28.63 25.85
C SER A 9 29.95 -28.12 24.42
N SER A 10 30.93 -28.63 23.67
CA SER A 10 31.09 -28.29 22.24
C SER A 10 29.94 -28.85 21.39
N LEU A 11 29.44 -30.04 21.72
CA LEU A 11 28.26 -30.63 21.06
C LEU A 11 26.98 -29.82 21.35
N LEU A 12 26.81 -29.33 22.58
CA LEU A 12 25.65 -28.52 22.96
C LEU A 12 25.64 -27.14 22.28
N ILE A 13 26.81 -26.52 22.11
CA ILE A 13 26.97 -25.24 21.40
C ILE A 13 26.74 -25.42 19.90
N LEU A 14 27.23 -26.52 19.31
CA LEU A 14 26.96 -26.84 17.91
C LEU A 14 25.46 -27.09 17.68
N LEU A 15 24.80 -27.82 18.60
CA LEU A 15 23.36 -28.07 18.53
C LEU A 15 22.54 -26.79 18.72
N SER A 16 22.95 -25.84 19.57
CA SER A 16 22.25 -24.56 19.71
C SER A 16 22.44 -23.62 18.52
N LEU A 17 23.60 -23.66 17.85
CA LEU A 17 23.82 -22.93 16.59
C LEU A 17 22.99 -23.51 15.43
N LEU A 18 22.75 -24.83 15.39
CA LEU A 18 21.88 -25.45 14.38
C LEU A 18 20.39 -25.16 14.60
N VAL A 19 19.95 -24.93 15.85
CA VAL A 19 18.55 -24.59 16.17
C VAL A 19 18.23 -23.11 15.87
N PHE A 20 19.24 -22.23 15.85
CA PHE A 20 19.08 -20.81 15.47
C PHE A 20 19.25 -20.53 13.97
N ALA A 21 19.62 -21.52 13.16
CA ALA A 21 19.58 -21.44 11.70
C ALA A 21 18.16 -21.63 11.18
N GLY A 22 17.22 -20.82 11.67
CA GLY A 22 15.94 -20.65 10.99
C GLY A 22 16.23 -20.01 9.64
N THR A 23 16.01 -20.75 8.56
CA THR A 23 16.06 -20.19 7.21
C THR A 23 14.92 -19.19 7.05
N ALA A 24 15.21 -17.92 7.31
CA ALA A 24 14.40 -16.82 6.80
C ALA A 24 14.58 -16.81 5.27
N PHE A 25 13.83 -17.64 4.57
CA PHE A 25 13.76 -17.56 3.12
C PHE A 25 13.02 -16.26 2.76
N ALA A 26 13.73 -15.34 2.10
CA ALA A 26 13.13 -14.15 1.51
C ALA A 26 12.04 -14.56 0.50
N LYS A 27 10.95 -13.79 0.47
CA LYS A 27 9.65 -14.26 -0.02
C LYS A 27 9.35 -13.70 -1.41
N ILE A 28 9.45 -14.55 -2.44
CA ILE A 28 8.87 -14.24 -3.75
C ILE A 28 7.35 -14.15 -3.59
N THR A 29 6.79 -13.00 -3.96
CA THR A 29 5.35 -12.76 -3.90
C THR A 29 4.77 -12.69 -5.31
N LEU A 30 3.82 -13.58 -5.60
CA LEU A 30 3.10 -13.65 -6.87
C LEU A 30 1.73 -13.00 -6.69
N THR A 31 1.39 -12.05 -7.56
CA THR A 31 0.09 -11.35 -7.52
C THR A 31 -0.48 -11.21 -8.92
N LEU A 32 -1.77 -11.51 -9.07
CA LEU A 32 -2.51 -11.28 -10.30
C LEU A 32 -3.20 -9.92 -10.25
N ASP A 33 -3.37 -9.28 -11.40
CA ASP A 33 -4.18 -8.05 -11.53
C ASP A 33 -5.68 -8.31 -11.35
N ARG A 34 -6.11 -9.57 -11.59
CA ARG A 34 -7.51 -10.02 -11.46
C ARG A 34 -7.60 -11.49 -11.04
N SER A 35 -8.70 -11.84 -10.38
CA SER A 35 -9.05 -13.21 -9.99
C SER A 35 -9.91 -13.95 -11.02
N GLU A 36 -10.61 -13.21 -11.88
CA GLU A 36 -11.47 -13.78 -12.92
C GLU A 36 -10.81 -13.43 -14.25
N ILE A 37 -10.35 -14.47 -14.90
CA ILE A 37 -9.70 -14.41 -16.21
C ILE A 37 -10.53 -15.34 -17.09
N ARG A 38 -10.94 -14.89 -18.27
CA ARG A 38 -11.56 -15.77 -19.27
C ARG A 38 -10.52 -16.23 -20.29
N ALA A 39 -10.80 -17.34 -20.93
CA ALA A 39 -10.04 -17.78 -22.11
C ALA A 39 -9.98 -16.64 -23.14
N HIS A 40 -8.86 -16.57 -23.84
CA HIS A 40 -8.48 -15.54 -24.80
C HIS A 40 -8.29 -14.11 -24.24
N GLU A 41 -8.32 -13.90 -22.91
CA GLU A 41 -8.01 -12.59 -22.31
C GLU A 41 -6.54 -12.48 -21.88
N THR A 42 -6.00 -11.26 -21.97
CA THR A 42 -4.71 -10.93 -21.33
C THR A 42 -4.89 -10.50 -19.89
N PHE A 43 -3.96 -10.90 -19.04
CA PHE A 43 -3.91 -10.59 -17.62
C PHE A 43 -2.47 -10.38 -17.16
N PHE A 44 -2.27 -9.76 -16.00
CA PHE A 44 -0.94 -9.45 -15.49
C PHE A 44 -0.59 -10.32 -14.29
N LEU A 45 0.58 -10.96 -14.35
CA LEU A 45 1.23 -11.59 -13.21
C LEU A 45 2.41 -10.72 -12.76
N ARG A 46 2.30 -10.17 -11.56
CA ARG A 46 3.39 -9.48 -10.89
C ARG A 46 4.15 -10.44 -9.98
N VAL A 47 5.44 -10.55 -10.23
CA VAL A 47 6.42 -11.29 -9.42
C VAL A 47 7.26 -10.27 -8.67
N GLN A 48 7.07 -10.15 -7.37
CA GLN A 48 7.86 -9.26 -6.51
C GLN A 48 8.92 -10.06 -5.77
N VAL A 49 10.15 -9.55 -5.76
CA VAL A 49 11.31 -10.10 -5.04
C VAL A 49 11.85 -9.09 -4.03
N GLU A 50 12.55 -9.56 -3.02
CA GLU A 50 13.09 -8.70 -1.95
C GLU A 50 14.60 -8.45 -2.11
N ASP A 51 15.35 -9.40 -2.67
CA ASP A 51 16.80 -9.28 -2.90
C ASP A 51 17.12 -8.78 -4.32
N PRO A 52 17.89 -7.68 -4.48
CA PRO A 52 18.43 -7.25 -5.77
C PRO A 52 19.24 -8.32 -6.51
N ALA A 53 19.90 -9.23 -5.80
CA ALA A 53 20.62 -10.34 -6.42
C ALA A 53 19.66 -11.30 -7.13
N THR A 54 18.48 -11.54 -6.55
CA THR A 54 17.39 -12.33 -7.14
C THR A 54 16.88 -11.67 -8.42
N LEU A 55 16.75 -10.33 -8.44
CA LEU A 55 16.38 -9.58 -9.65
C LEU A 55 17.43 -9.74 -10.76
N ASN A 56 18.71 -9.58 -10.43
CA ASN A 56 19.81 -9.69 -11.40
C ASN A 56 20.00 -11.10 -11.95
N ALA A 57 19.67 -12.14 -11.19
CA ALA A 57 19.71 -13.52 -11.65
C ALA A 57 18.70 -13.80 -12.78
N GLY A 58 17.68 -12.94 -12.92
CA GLY A 58 16.61 -13.11 -13.90
C GLY A 58 15.60 -14.17 -13.50
N ILE A 59 14.59 -14.35 -14.36
CA ILE A 59 13.49 -15.30 -14.16
C ILE A 59 13.26 -16.07 -15.44
N ASN A 60 13.15 -17.39 -15.28
CA ASN A 60 12.65 -18.28 -16.32
C ASN A 60 11.16 -18.55 -16.06
N LEU A 61 10.36 -18.54 -17.12
CA LEU A 61 8.91 -18.72 -17.10
C LEU A 61 8.46 -20.13 -17.46
N ASP A 62 9.38 -21.09 -17.59
CA ASP A 62 9.08 -22.51 -17.85
C ASP A 62 8.17 -23.16 -16.78
N PHE A 63 7.96 -22.48 -15.65
CA PHE A 63 7.02 -22.90 -14.61
C PHE A 63 5.56 -22.62 -14.97
N LEU A 64 5.29 -21.76 -15.96
CA LEU A 64 3.94 -21.45 -16.41
C LEU A 64 3.38 -22.62 -17.24
N PRO A 65 2.09 -22.98 -17.06
CA PRO A 65 1.40 -23.94 -17.92
C PRO A 65 1.45 -23.50 -19.39
N ASN A 66 1.49 -24.47 -20.31
CA ASN A 66 1.49 -24.20 -21.76
C ASN A 66 0.28 -23.38 -22.24
N ASP A 67 -0.87 -23.53 -21.59
CA ASP A 67 -2.10 -22.77 -21.86
C ASP A 67 -2.02 -21.29 -21.42
N ILE A 68 -0.89 -20.86 -20.84
CA ILE A 68 -0.65 -19.48 -20.42
C ILE A 68 0.58 -18.96 -21.16
N GLN A 69 0.34 -18.21 -22.23
CA GLN A 69 1.41 -17.67 -23.05
C GLN A 69 1.89 -16.32 -22.55
N VAL A 70 3.20 -16.11 -22.55
CA VAL A 70 3.80 -14.83 -22.17
C VAL A 70 3.79 -13.89 -23.37
N ARG A 71 3.16 -12.73 -23.24
CA ARG A 71 3.03 -11.72 -24.31
C ARG A 71 4.03 -10.58 -24.15
N ALA A 72 4.24 -10.14 -22.91
CA ALA A 72 5.19 -9.09 -22.60
C ALA A 72 5.80 -9.33 -21.22
N ARG A 73 7.01 -8.78 -21.04
CA ARG A 73 7.73 -8.76 -19.78
C ARG A 73 8.23 -7.35 -19.54
N GLN A 74 7.98 -6.84 -18.35
CA GLN A 74 8.53 -5.58 -17.88
C GLN A 74 9.19 -5.79 -16.52
N GLU A 75 10.38 -5.26 -16.32
CA GLU A 75 11.02 -5.19 -15.01
C GLU A 75 10.66 -3.88 -14.32
N PHE A 76 10.50 -3.89 -13.01
CA PHE A 76 10.30 -2.69 -12.21
C PHE A 76 11.22 -2.67 -10.99
N ASN A 77 11.61 -1.46 -10.60
CA ASN A 77 12.34 -1.20 -9.36
C ASN A 77 11.90 0.16 -8.83
N ASN A 78 11.00 0.15 -7.86
CA ASN A 78 10.39 1.33 -7.27
C ASN A 78 10.79 1.44 -5.80
N SER A 79 11.31 2.59 -5.40
CA SER A 79 11.66 2.89 -4.01
C SER A 79 10.67 3.89 -3.42
N ILE A 80 9.95 3.48 -2.37
CA ILE A 80 9.03 4.35 -1.62
C ILE A 80 9.53 4.55 -0.20
N ILE A 81 9.44 5.79 0.30
CA ILE A 81 9.74 6.13 1.69
C ILE A 81 8.41 6.34 2.40
N ILE A 82 8.08 5.47 3.36
CA ILE A 82 6.87 5.60 4.21
C ILE A 82 7.33 5.78 5.65
N ASN A 83 6.95 6.88 6.30
CA ASN A 83 7.33 7.21 7.68
C ASN A 83 8.85 7.13 7.95
N GLY A 84 9.67 7.54 6.98
CA GLY A 84 11.14 7.49 7.07
C GLY A 84 11.76 6.10 6.89
N GLN A 85 10.95 5.06 6.70
CA GLN A 85 11.42 3.72 6.34
C GLN A 85 11.50 3.60 4.82
N TYR A 86 12.69 3.24 4.34
CA TYR A 86 12.93 2.94 2.93
C TYR A 86 12.39 1.56 2.59
N ARG A 87 11.40 1.48 1.69
CA ARG A 87 10.84 0.22 1.17
C ARG A 87 11.07 0.18 -0.34
N SER A 88 11.96 -0.70 -0.78
CA SER A 88 12.14 -1.00 -2.20
C SER A 88 11.19 -2.12 -2.62
N GLN A 89 10.51 -1.94 -3.75
CA GLN A 89 9.71 -2.95 -4.42
C GLN A 89 10.33 -3.18 -5.80
N MET A 90 10.79 -4.40 -6.07
CA MET A 90 11.36 -4.75 -7.36
C MET A 90 10.84 -6.10 -7.84
N GLY A 91 10.94 -6.34 -9.14
CA GLY A 91 10.49 -7.59 -9.74
C GLY A 91 10.06 -7.43 -11.19
N TRP A 92 9.15 -8.29 -11.63
CA TRP A 92 8.66 -8.32 -13.00
C TRP A 92 7.15 -8.29 -13.08
N ASP A 93 6.64 -7.58 -14.07
CA ASP A 93 5.26 -7.65 -14.54
C ASP A 93 5.22 -8.41 -15.86
N PHE A 94 4.46 -9.51 -15.90
CA PHE A 94 4.23 -10.30 -17.10
C PHE A 94 2.82 -10.06 -17.61
N GLU A 95 2.68 -9.63 -18.87
CA GLU A 95 1.41 -9.75 -19.57
C GLU A 95 1.30 -11.18 -20.10
N LEU A 96 0.29 -11.91 -19.65
CA LEU A 96 0.02 -13.30 -19.99
C LEU A 96 -1.28 -13.37 -20.79
N LEU A 97 -1.38 -14.34 -21.71
CA LEU A 97 -2.59 -14.68 -22.46
C LEU A 97 -3.08 -16.04 -22.01
N ALA A 98 -4.33 -16.09 -21.55
CA ALA A 98 -5.02 -17.34 -21.25
C ALA A 98 -5.53 -17.97 -22.56
N GLU A 99 -5.07 -19.16 -22.93
CA GLU A 99 -5.55 -19.82 -24.15
C GLU A 99 -6.88 -20.55 -23.90
N ASN A 100 -6.88 -21.47 -22.94
CA ASN A 100 -8.01 -22.37 -22.71
C ASN A 100 -8.64 -22.15 -21.33
N ALA A 101 -9.94 -22.43 -21.25
CA ALA A 101 -10.66 -22.48 -19.98
C ALA A 101 -10.24 -23.72 -19.18
N GLY A 102 -10.11 -23.57 -17.87
CA GLY A 102 -9.64 -24.65 -17.01
C GLY A 102 -9.11 -24.14 -15.68
N THR A 103 -8.69 -25.07 -14.83
CA THR A 103 -8.05 -24.77 -13.56
C THR A 103 -6.59 -25.17 -13.66
N PHE A 104 -5.69 -24.19 -13.52
CA PHE A 104 -4.26 -24.36 -13.70
C PHE A 104 -3.53 -24.11 -12.39
N THR A 105 -2.62 -25.00 -12.03
CA THR A 105 -1.76 -24.82 -10.87
C THR A 105 -0.45 -24.19 -11.30
N ILE A 106 -0.17 -22.98 -10.80
CA ILE A 106 1.14 -22.34 -10.92
C ILE A 106 2.02 -22.91 -9.80
N PRO A 107 3.07 -23.67 -10.15
CA PRO A 107 3.95 -24.26 -9.16
C PRO A 107 4.77 -23.18 -8.44
N ALA A 108 5.42 -23.59 -7.34
CA ALA A 108 6.32 -22.71 -6.61
C ALA A 108 7.49 -22.29 -7.50
N LEU A 109 7.62 -20.98 -7.72
CA LEU A 109 8.76 -20.37 -8.40
C LEU A 109 9.93 -20.30 -7.43
N SER A 110 11.11 -20.73 -7.86
CA SER A 110 12.34 -20.62 -7.08
C SER A 110 13.39 -19.84 -7.89
N ILE A 111 13.90 -18.75 -7.32
CA ILE A 111 14.96 -17.93 -7.91
C ILE A 111 16.03 -17.70 -6.84
N GLY A 112 17.26 -18.14 -7.10
CA GLY A 112 18.32 -18.10 -6.09
C GLY A 112 17.94 -18.90 -4.84
N ALA A 113 17.96 -18.24 -3.68
CA ALA A 113 17.50 -18.82 -2.42
C ALA A 113 16.01 -18.57 -2.15
N GLU A 114 15.36 -17.68 -2.90
CA GLU A 114 13.96 -17.30 -2.64
C GLU A 114 12.97 -18.27 -3.31
N ARG A 115 11.82 -18.46 -2.66
CA ARG A 115 10.77 -19.35 -3.17
C ARG A 115 9.37 -18.78 -2.95
N SER A 116 8.51 -18.89 -3.96
CA SER A 116 7.09 -18.56 -3.85
C SER A 116 6.27 -19.74 -3.34
N LYS A 117 5.04 -19.46 -2.90
CA LYS A 117 4.03 -20.50 -2.70
C LYS A 117 3.36 -20.83 -4.04
N PRO A 118 3.03 -22.11 -4.30
CA PRO A 118 2.20 -22.45 -5.45
C PRO A 118 0.81 -21.84 -5.26
N PHE A 119 0.12 -21.55 -6.35
CA PHE A 119 -1.26 -21.10 -6.31
C PHE A 119 -2.03 -21.59 -7.54
N THR A 120 -3.34 -21.66 -7.42
CA THR A 120 -4.22 -22.12 -8.49
C THR A 120 -4.94 -20.94 -9.13
N ILE A 121 -4.99 -20.94 -10.46
CA ILE A 121 -5.74 -19.98 -11.27
C ILE A 121 -6.88 -20.72 -11.94
N ARG A 122 -8.10 -20.19 -11.82
CA ARG A 122 -9.26 -20.67 -12.58
C ARG A 122 -9.51 -19.72 -13.74
N ILE A 123 -9.39 -20.25 -14.96
CA ILE A 123 -9.70 -19.56 -16.21
C ILE A 123 -11.08 -20.00 -16.65
N LEU A 124 -11.98 -19.03 -16.79
CA LEU A 124 -13.36 -19.24 -17.19
C LEU A 124 -13.47 -19.42 -18.71
N PRO A 125 -14.54 -20.04 -19.23
CA PRO A 125 -14.86 -20.01 -20.65
C PRO A 125 -14.87 -18.60 -21.22
N GLU A 126 -14.50 -18.47 -22.48
CA GLU A 126 -14.59 -17.20 -23.19
C GLU A 126 -16.04 -16.69 -23.27
N GLU A 127 -16.16 -15.38 -23.48
CA GLU A 127 -17.45 -14.76 -23.74
C GLU A 127 -17.99 -15.20 -25.11
N SER A 128 -19.25 -15.63 -25.19
CA SER A 128 -19.85 -16.10 -26.45
C SER A 128 -20.07 -14.97 -27.47
N GLY A 129 -20.20 -15.34 -28.74
CA GLY A 129 -20.56 -14.40 -29.81
C GLY A 129 -19.37 -13.66 -30.43
N PHE A 130 -18.16 -14.22 -30.31
CA PHE A 130 -16.95 -13.80 -31.02
C PHE A 130 -16.48 -14.80 -32.08
N ASP A 131 -17.24 -15.87 -32.32
CA ASP A 131 -16.89 -16.95 -33.28
C ASP A 131 -16.96 -16.50 -34.75
N ASN A 132 -17.86 -15.57 -35.06
CA ASN A 132 -18.00 -15.07 -36.42
C ASN A 132 -16.86 -14.07 -36.75
N PRO A 133 -16.04 -14.33 -37.79
CA PRO A 133 -14.99 -13.40 -38.24
C PRO A 133 -15.55 -12.04 -38.68
N ASP A 134 -16.79 -11.99 -39.19
CA ASP A 134 -17.51 -10.75 -39.53
C ASP A 134 -18.06 -10.01 -38.31
N SER A 135 -17.75 -10.48 -37.10
CA SER A 135 -18.26 -9.86 -35.89
C SER A 135 -17.86 -8.39 -35.76
N ALA A 136 -18.82 -7.59 -35.29
CA ALA A 136 -18.72 -6.14 -35.17
C ALA A 136 -17.37 -5.69 -34.56
N LYS A 137 -16.77 -4.65 -35.16
CA LYS A 137 -15.52 -4.01 -34.70
C LYS A 137 -15.59 -3.51 -33.24
N ILE A 138 -16.80 -3.27 -32.74
CA ILE A 138 -17.07 -2.85 -31.36
C ILE A 138 -18.26 -3.64 -30.83
N LYS A 139 -18.17 -4.12 -29.59
CA LYS A 139 -19.25 -4.79 -28.87
C LYS A 139 -19.39 -4.22 -27.47
N LEU A 140 -20.63 -4.07 -27.02
CA LEU A 140 -20.98 -3.71 -25.65
C LEU A 140 -21.65 -4.93 -25.00
N ARG A 141 -21.13 -5.33 -23.85
CA ARG A 141 -21.66 -6.43 -23.03
C ARG A 141 -21.87 -5.94 -21.62
N ALA A 142 -22.86 -6.51 -20.96
CA ALA A 142 -23.01 -6.37 -19.53
C ALA A 142 -23.47 -7.69 -18.92
N ASN A 143 -23.19 -7.88 -17.64
CA ASN A 143 -23.52 -9.10 -16.93
C ASN A 143 -23.75 -8.79 -15.45
N LEU A 144 -24.61 -9.58 -14.83
CA LEU A 144 -24.93 -9.53 -13.40
C LEU A 144 -24.23 -10.68 -12.69
N SER A 145 -23.74 -10.45 -11.48
CA SER A 145 -23.27 -11.57 -10.63
C SER A 145 -24.41 -12.53 -10.32
N ASP A 146 -25.60 -12.00 -10.09
CA ASP A 146 -26.77 -12.75 -9.62
C ASP A 146 -28.05 -12.19 -10.25
N GLU A 147 -29.00 -13.07 -10.56
CA GLU A 147 -30.34 -12.69 -11.06
C GLU A 147 -31.34 -12.45 -9.92
N GLU A 148 -31.05 -12.99 -8.74
CA GLU A 148 -31.84 -12.81 -7.52
C GLU A 148 -30.93 -12.42 -6.35
N VAL A 149 -31.29 -11.37 -5.61
CA VAL A 149 -30.55 -10.91 -4.41
C VAL A 149 -31.53 -10.51 -3.31
N TYR A 150 -31.10 -10.44 -2.06
CA TYR A 150 -31.91 -9.87 -0.99
C TYR A 150 -31.90 -8.34 -0.99
N VAL A 151 -32.91 -7.75 -0.37
CA VAL A 151 -32.91 -6.31 -0.07
C VAL A 151 -31.66 -5.95 0.75
N GLN A 152 -30.99 -4.86 0.36
CA GLN A 152 -29.72 -4.36 0.90
C GLN A 152 -28.50 -5.29 0.71
N GLN A 153 -28.64 -6.40 -0.01
CA GLN A 153 -27.50 -7.23 -0.45
C GLN A 153 -26.77 -6.53 -1.60
N GLN A 154 -25.46 -6.72 -1.67
CA GLN A 154 -24.66 -6.32 -2.82
C GLN A 154 -24.99 -7.18 -4.05
N LEU A 155 -25.27 -6.51 -5.17
CA LEU A 155 -25.29 -7.08 -6.52
C LEU A 155 -24.16 -6.46 -7.34
N ILE A 156 -23.38 -7.27 -8.06
CA ILE A 156 -22.35 -6.75 -8.97
C ILE A 156 -22.87 -6.67 -10.40
N PHE A 157 -22.75 -5.50 -11.01
CA PHE A 157 -23.03 -5.29 -12.42
C PHE A 157 -21.74 -4.91 -13.17
N THR A 158 -21.40 -5.70 -14.17
CA THR A 158 -20.15 -5.55 -14.95
C THR A 158 -20.48 -5.16 -16.37
N VAL A 159 -19.87 -4.09 -16.87
CA VAL A 159 -20.02 -3.60 -18.25
C VAL A 159 -18.67 -3.71 -18.95
N ARG A 160 -18.64 -4.31 -20.14
CA ARG A 160 -17.44 -4.51 -20.95
C ARG A 160 -17.62 -3.95 -22.35
N ILE A 161 -16.70 -3.08 -22.75
CA ILE A 161 -16.62 -2.51 -24.10
C ILE A 161 -15.44 -3.16 -24.80
N TYR A 162 -15.72 -3.95 -25.83
CA TYR A 162 -14.73 -4.58 -26.70
C TYR A 162 -14.55 -3.72 -27.94
N ARG A 163 -13.32 -3.33 -28.28
CA ARG A 163 -13.03 -2.58 -29.51
C ARG A 163 -11.77 -3.10 -30.22
N SER A 164 -11.89 -3.41 -31.51
CA SER A 164 -10.75 -3.77 -32.36
C SER A 164 -10.28 -2.60 -33.25
N VAL A 165 -10.86 -1.41 -33.08
CA VAL A 165 -10.53 -0.20 -33.83
C VAL A 165 -10.41 1.01 -32.91
N VAL A 166 -9.70 2.03 -33.38
CA VAL A 166 -9.58 3.31 -32.70
C VAL A 166 -10.94 4.01 -32.66
N THR A 167 -11.29 4.53 -31.49
CA THR A 167 -12.57 5.22 -31.22
C THR A 167 -12.29 6.64 -30.73
N ARG A 168 -13.03 7.61 -31.28
CA ARG A 168 -13.00 9.02 -30.86
C ARG A 168 -14.36 9.41 -30.27
N ASN A 169 -14.41 10.54 -29.53
CA ASN A 169 -15.64 11.10 -28.96
C ASN A 169 -16.45 10.05 -28.18
N GLN A 170 -15.78 9.29 -27.32
CA GLN A 170 -16.37 8.19 -26.58
C GLN A 170 -17.24 8.73 -25.46
N ASN A 171 -18.45 8.19 -25.34
CA ASN A 171 -19.35 8.50 -24.25
C ASN A 171 -20.10 7.23 -23.83
N ILE A 172 -20.34 7.09 -22.52
CA ILE A 172 -21.14 6.02 -21.95
C ILE A 172 -22.17 6.63 -21.01
N THR A 173 -23.42 6.22 -21.14
CA THR A 173 -24.48 6.70 -20.25
C THR A 173 -24.22 6.21 -18.82
N PRO A 174 -24.46 7.05 -17.79
CA PRO A 174 -24.39 6.59 -16.42
C PRO A 174 -25.43 5.49 -16.15
N ILE A 175 -25.09 4.58 -15.24
CA ILE A 175 -26.02 3.54 -14.79
C ILE A 175 -27.24 4.16 -14.11
N ARG A 176 -28.43 3.64 -14.43
CA ARG A 176 -29.69 4.06 -13.84
C ARG A 176 -30.44 2.85 -13.31
N VAL A 177 -30.73 2.89 -12.02
CA VAL A 177 -31.45 1.84 -11.29
C VAL A 177 -32.40 2.55 -10.33
N THR A 178 -33.64 2.11 -10.26
CA THR A 178 -34.64 2.69 -9.34
C THR A 178 -34.58 1.96 -7.99
N ASN A 179 -34.78 2.69 -6.89
CA ASN A 179 -34.80 2.13 -5.52
C ASN A 179 -33.53 1.36 -5.14
N ALA A 180 -32.37 1.80 -5.62
CA ALA A 180 -31.08 1.20 -5.27
C ALA A 180 -30.00 2.26 -5.10
N LEU A 181 -29.03 1.96 -4.23
CA LEU A 181 -27.78 2.72 -4.16
C LEU A 181 -26.79 2.09 -5.12
N VAL A 182 -26.02 2.91 -5.83
CA VAL A 182 -25.06 2.44 -6.83
C VAL A 182 -23.70 3.05 -6.58
N GLU A 183 -22.68 2.21 -6.50
CA GLU A 183 -21.29 2.58 -6.25
C GLU A 183 -20.39 2.00 -7.34
N GLN A 184 -19.50 2.81 -7.91
CA GLN A 184 -18.52 2.31 -8.88
C GLN A 184 -17.36 1.61 -8.15
N LEU A 185 -17.01 0.41 -8.60
CA LEU A 185 -15.98 -0.42 -8.00
C LEU A 185 -14.60 -0.12 -8.58
N GLY A 186 -13.97 0.93 -8.04
CA GLY A 186 -12.63 1.36 -8.42
C GLY A 186 -12.53 1.87 -9.86
N ASP A 187 -11.30 1.96 -10.36
CA ASP A 187 -11.03 2.45 -11.71
C ASP A 187 -11.34 1.41 -12.79
N ASN A 188 -11.64 1.90 -14.00
CA ASN A 188 -11.84 1.05 -15.17
C ASN A 188 -10.63 0.16 -15.44
N LYS A 189 -10.86 -1.13 -15.66
CA LYS A 189 -9.80 -2.07 -16.07
C LYS A 189 -9.70 -2.14 -17.57
N THR A 190 -8.48 -2.24 -18.07
CA THR A 190 -8.20 -2.36 -19.50
C THR A 190 -7.31 -3.57 -19.75
N PHE A 191 -7.69 -4.39 -20.72
CA PHE A 191 -6.93 -5.56 -21.14
C PHE A 191 -7.26 -5.91 -22.59
N ASN A 192 -6.63 -6.95 -23.14
CA ASN A 192 -6.89 -7.40 -24.50
C ASN A 192 -7.66 -8.73 -24.49
N PHE A 193 -8.56 -8.91 -25.44
CA PHE A 193 -9.20 -10.18 -25.76
C PHE A 193 -8.79 -10.54 -27.19
N ILE A 194 -8.18 -11.70 -27.39
CA ILE A 194 -7.53 -12.08 -28.65
C ILE A 194 -8.17 -13.37 -29.16
N LYS A 195 -8.92 -13.28 -30.26
CA LYS A 195 -9.56 -14.45 -30.88
C LYS A 195 -9.41 -14.42 -32.39
N ASN A 196 -9.03 -15.54 -33.01
CA ASN A 196 -8.83 -15.67 -34.46
C ASN A 196 -7.92 -14.54 -35.01
N ASP A 197 -6.77 -14.31 -34.35
CA ASP A 197 -5.81 -13.23 -34.62
C ASP A 197 -6.36 -11.79 -34.52
N LYS A 198 -7.61 -11.62 -34.09
CA LYS A 198 -8.23 -10.31 -33.88
C LYS A 198 -8.13 -9.93 -32.41
N SER A 199 -7.41 -8.84 -32.14
CA SER A 199 -7.28 -8.25 -30.81
C SER A 199 -8.35 -7.19 -30.57
N PHE A 200 -9.07 -7.34 -29.47
CA PHE A 200 -10.01 -6.37 -28.93
C PHE A 200 -9.43 -5.78 -27.66
N ARG A 201 -9.25 -4.47 -27.61
CA ARG A 201 -9.05 -3.78 -26.33
C ARG A 201 -10.38 -3.77 -25.58
N VAL A 202 -10.38 -4.33 -24.38
CA VAL A 202 -11.52 -4.41 -23.48
C VAL A 202 -11.39 -3.33 -22.42
N ILE A 203 -12.45 -2.55 -22.21
CA ILE A 203 -12.60 -1.68 -21.03
C ILE A 203 -13.71 -2.29 -20.18
N GLU A 204 -13.38 -2.62 -18.93
CA GLU A 204 -14.32 -3.15 -17.93
C GLU A 204 -14.64 -2.11 -16.87
N GLN A 205 -15.93 -1.93 -16.60
CA GLN A 205 -16.46 -1.12 -15.51
C GLN A 205 -17.30 -2.03 -14.62
N ARG A 206 -17.15 -1.91 -13.30
CA ARG A 206 -17.92 -2.69 -12.31
C ARG A 206 -18.64 -1.76 -11.36
N TYR A 207 -19.86 -2.12 -11.00
CA TYR A 207 -20.71 -1.38 -10.07
C TYR A 207 -21.23 -2.34 -9.00
N ALA A 208 -21.28 -1.87 -7.76
CA ALA A 208 -22.04 -2.50 -6.69
C ALA A 208 -23.38 -1.79 -6.57
N ILE A 209 -24.47 -2.56 -6.66
CA ILE A 209 -25.85 -2.10 -6.57
C ILE A 209 -26.45 -2.68 -5.29
N PHE A 210 -27.04 -1.83 -4.45
CA PHE A 210 -27.67 -2.21 -3.19
C PHE A 210 -29.17 -1.88 -3.26
N PRO A 211 -30.04 -2.86 -3.55
CA PRO A 211 -31.48 -2.65 -3.59
C PRO A 211 -32.01 -2.17 -2.23
N GLN A 212 -32.90 -1.19 -2.23
CA GLN A 212 -33.48 -0.62 -0.99
C GLN A 212 -34.90 -1.14 -0.72
N GLN A 213 -35.50 -1.86 -1.68
CA GLN A 213 -36.85 -2.42 -1.58
C GLN A 213 -36.90 -3.78 -2.28
N SER A 214 -37.73 -4.69 -1.76
CA SER A 214 -38.01 -5.98 -2.39
C SER A 214 -38.97 -5.85 -3.58
N GLY A 215 -38.92 -6.81 -4.51
CA GLY A 215 -39.67 -6.80 -5.76
C GLY A 215 -38.74 -6.76 -6.97
N ASP A 216 -39.29 -6.49 -8.15
CA ASP A 216 -38.48 -6.43 -9.37
C ASP A 216 -37.72 -5.12 -9.45
N MET A 217 -36.39 -5.20 -9.43
CA MET A 217 -35.49 -4.07 -9.66
C MET A 217 -35.03 -4.08 -11.10
N VAL A 218 -35.10 -2.91 -11.74
CA VAL A 218 -34.72 -2.75 -13.14
C VAL A 218 -33.45 -1.92 -13.25
N ILE A 219 -32.50 -2.43 -14.04
CA ILE A 219 -31.32 -1.71 -14.50
C ILE A 219 -31.55 -1.34 -15.97
N GLU A 220 -31.61 -0.03 -16.23
CA GLU A 220 -31.87 0.49 -17.57
C GLU A 220 -30.70 0.21 -18.53
N PRO A 221 -30.97 0.04 -19.84
CA PRO A 221 -29.93 -0.11 -20.85
C PRO A 221 -28.84 0.96 -20.77
N ILE A 222 -27.58 0.52 -20.76
CA ILE A 222 -26.44 1.41 -20.90
C ILE A 222 -26.09 1.55 -22.38
N THR A 223 -25.90 2.79 -22.81
CA THR A 223 -25.54 3.12 -24.20
C THR A 223 -24.11 3.62 -24.27
N TYR A 224 -23.33 3.00 -25.15
CA TYR A 224 -21.99 3.43 -25.55
C TYR A 224 -22.05 4.06 -26.94
N SER A 225 -21.60 5.30 -27.07
CA SER A 225 -21.48 6.01 -28.35
C SER A 225 -20.04 6.41 -28.62
N ALA A 226 -19.62 6.28 -29.88
CA ALA A 226 -18.29 6.69 -30.33
C ALA A 226 -18.27 6.98 -31.83
N THR A 227 -17.19 7.57 -32.32
CA THR A 227 -16.92 7.71 -33.76
C THR A 227 -15.76 6.78 -34.15
N ILE A 228 -15.95 6.00 -35.21
CA ILE A 228 -14.92 5.12 -35.80
C ILE A 228 -14.56 5.57 -37.22
N LEU A 229 -13.42 5.10 -37.70
CA LEU A 229 -13.08 5.19 -39.13
C LEU A 229 -13.81 4.09 -39.90
N ASP A 230 -14.49 4.46 -40.97
CA ASP A 230 -15.13 3.52 -41.87
C ASP A 230 -14.15 3.07 -42.97
N ASP A 231 -13.63 1.85 -42.80
CA ASP A 231 -12.71 1.23 -43.76
C ASP A 231 -13.43 0.24 -44.69
N SER A 232 -14.77 0.20 -44.67
CA SER A 232 -15.55 -0.81 -45.41
C SER A 232 -15.49 -0.66 -46.94
N ASN A 233 -14.98 0.48 -47.44
CA ASN A 233 -15.01 0.81 -48.87
C ASN A 233 -13.60 1.05 -49.45
N ASN A 234 -12.70 0.08 -49.27
CA ASN A 234 -11.28 0.17 -49.67
C ASN A 234 -11.02 -0.08 -51.17
N SER A 235 -12.00 0.18 -52.05
CA SER A 235 -11.85 -0.08 -53.49
C SER A 235 -11.34 1.13 -54.31
N SER A 236 -11.23 2.33 -53.73
CA SER A 236 -10.79 3.53 -54.45
C SER A 236 -9.71 4.32 -53.68
N PRO A 237 -8.49 4.49 -54.24
CA PRO A 237 -7.40 5.28 -53.66
C PRO A 237 -7.71 6.77 -53.46
N TRP A 238 -8.83 7.27 -53.99
CA TRP A 238 -9.23 8.68 -53.98
C TRP A 238 -10.34 9.00 -52.97
N GLN A 239 -10.88 8.01 -52.26
CA GLN A 239 -11.92 8.22 -51.26
C GLN A 239 -11.31 8.46 -49.88
N ARG A 240 -11.55 9.66 -49.32
CA ARG A 240 -11.15 9.98 -47.94
C ARG A 240 -11.89 9.06 -46.98
N SER A 241 -11.16 8.43 -46.05
CA SER A 241 -11.76 7.63 -44.97
C SER A 241 -12.81 8.45 -44.23
N GLN A 242 -14.04 7.94 -44.16
CA GLN A 242 -15.16 8.64 -43.55
C GLN A 242 -15.26 8.30 -42.07
N LEU A 243 -15.65 9.29 -41.26
CA LEU A 243 -15.95 9.09 -39.85
C LEU A 243 -17.39 8.62 -39.71
N LYS A 244 -17.60 7.49 -39.04
CA LYS A 244 -18.92 6.91 -38.79
C LYS A 244 -19.26 6.92 -37.31
N PRO A 245 -20.34 7.60 -36.87
CA PRO A 245 -20.82 7.47 -35.51
C PRO A 245 -21.42 6.09 -35.30
N ILE A 246 -21.20 5.51 -34.13
CA ILE A 246 -21.80 4.26 -33.68
C ILE A 246 -22.45 4.46 -32.31
N SER A 247 -23.52 3.72 -32.07
CA SER A 247 -24.21 3.65 -30.79
C SER A 247 -24.61 2.21 -30.53
N LEU A 248 -24.24 1.68 -29.37
CA LEU A 248 -24.53 0.32 -28.93
C LEU A 248 -25.18 0.40 -27.56
N SER A 249 -26.25 -0.33 -27.33
CA SER A 249 -26.92 -0.39 -26.03
C SER A 249 -26.91 -1.83 -25.51
N THR A 250 -26.79 -1.97 -24.19
CA THR A 250 -27.05 -3.26 -23.53
C THR A 250 -28.54 -3.58 -23.58
N GLN A 251 -28.89 -4.82 -23.26
CA GLN A 251 -30.26 -5.13 -22.88
C GLN A 251 -30.63 -4.48 -21.55
N LYS A 252 -31.94 -4.45 -21.27
CA LYS A 252 -32.50 -4.15 -19.95
C LYS A 252 -32.31 -5.36 -19.05
N TYR A 253 -31.89 -5.15 -17.80
CA TYR A 253 -31.78 -6.23 -16.83
C TYR A 253 -32.84 -6.08 -15.75
N THR A 254 -33.51 -7.18 -15.43
CA THR A 254 -34.47 -7.26 -14.33
C THR A 254 -33.90 -8.22 -13.30
N VAL A 255 -33.81 -7.77 -12.05
CA VAL A 255 -33.28 -8.52 -10.92
C VAL A 255 -34.39 -8.67 -9.89
N LYS A 256 -34.61 -9.90 -9.43
CA LYS A 256 -35.61 -10.15 -8.40
C LYS A 256 -35.02 -9.89 -7.03
N VAL A 257 -35.56 -8.92 -6.31
CA VAL A 257 -35.11 -8.55 -4.98
C VAL A 257 -35.98 -9.25 -3.93
N LYS A 258 -35.41 -10.25 -3.26
CA LYS A 258 -36.05 -10.98 -2.17
C LYS A 258 -36.18 -10.09 -0.92
N PRO A 259 -37.31 -10.16 -0.19
CA PRO A 259 -37.43 -9.49 1.10
C PRO A 259 -36.48 -10.13 2.13
N LYS A 260 -36.23 -9.43 3.23
CA LYS A 260 -35.59 -10.04 4.41
C LYS A 260 -36.35 -11.33 4.79
N PRO A 261 -35.69 -12.49 4.95
CA PRO A 261 -36.33 -13.72 5.38
C PRO A 261 -37.07 -13.55 6.71
N GLU A 262 -38.22 -14.23 6.84
CA GLU A 262 -38.98 -14.23 8.08
C GLU A 262 -38.16 -14.91 9.20
N GLY A 263 -38.07 -14.28 10.37
CA GLY A 263 -37.27 -14.77 11.49
C GLY A 263 -35.78 -14.42 11.44
N ALA A 264 -35.28 -13.75 10.39
CA ALA A 264 -33.92 -13.23 10.37
C ALA A 264 -33.72 -12.18 11.48
N ALA A 265 -32.70 -12.40 12.32
CA ALA A 265 -32.36 -11.56 13.45
C ALA A 265 -31.95 -10.14 13.02
N GLU A 266 -32.13 -9.19 13.93
CA GLU A 266 -31.63 -7.83 13.77
C GLU A 266 -30.24 -7.69 14.41
N PRO A 267 -29.35 -6.87 13.82
CA PRO A 267 -29.53 -6.08 12.60
C PRO A 267 -29.52 -6.95 11.32
N TRP A 268 -30.32 -6.55 10.31
CA TRP A 268 -30.27 -7.17 8.98
C TRP A 268 -28.94 -6.87 8.26
N LEU A 269 -28.09 -7.89 8.11
CA LEU A 269 -26.76 -7.80 7.51
C LEU A 269 -26.58 -8.88 6.42
N PRO A 270 -27.06 -8.66 5.19
CA PRO A 270 -26.85 -9.59 4.07
C PRO A 270 -25.43 -9.43 3.52
N ALA A 271 -24.51 -10.29 3.97
CA ALA A 271 -23.09 -10.21 3.66
C ALA A 271 -22.59 -11.53 3.07
N SER A 272 -21.48 -11.50 2.33
CA SER A 272 -20.75 -12.72 1.95
C SER A 272 -19.77 -13.18 3.03
N SER A 273 -19.30 -12.25 3.88
CA SER A 273 -18.61 -12.58 5.12
C SER A 273 -18.75 -11.46 6.16
N LEU A 274 -18.81 -11.84 7.43
CA LEU A 274 -18.70 -10.92 8.57
C LEU A 274 -17.68 -11.48 9.56
N GLU A 275 -16.62 -10.71 9.79
CA GLU A 275 -15.54 -11.05 10.73
C GLU A 275 -15.57 -10.09 11.92
N LEU A 276 -15.36 -10.63 13.12
CA LEU A 276 -15.25 -9.86 14.34
C LEU A 276 -13.92 -10.20 15.03
N THR A 277 -13.10 -9.19 15.28
CA THR A 277 -11.78 -9.36 15.90
C THR A 277 -11.55 -8.31 16.99
N ALA A 278 -10.74 -8.69 17.98
CA ALA A 278 -10.31 -7.77 19.03
C ALA A 278 -8.86 -8.06 19.43
N GLU A 279 -8.03 -7.02 19.50
CA GLU A 279 -6.60 -7.14 19.80
C GLU A 279 -6.18 -6.18 20.92
N TRP A 280 -5.40 -6.68 21.88
CA TRP A 280 -4.89 -5.86 22.98
C TRP A 280 -3.66 -5.07 22.56
N GLN A 281 -3.57 -3.82 23.03
CA GLN A 281 -2.43 -2.94 22.83
C GLN A 281 -1.85 -2.47 24.18
N PRO A 282 -0.59 -2.83 24.52
CA PRO A 282 0.23 -3.85 23.87
C PRO A 282 -0.36 -5.25 24.03
N ASN A 283 0.08 -6.22 23.22
CA ASN A 283 -0.41 -7.60 23.28
C ASN A 283 0.18 -8.37 24.49
N ASN A 284 -0.09 -7.89 25.70
CA ASN A 284 0.19 -8.56 26.95
C ASN A 284 -1.12 -9.09 27.57
N GLN A 285 -1.04 -10.24 28.24
CA GLN A 285 -2.22 -10.91 28.82
C GLN A 285 -2.32 -10.72 30.33
N THR A 286 -1.38 -9.96 30.91
CA THR A 286 -1.34 -9.63 32.33
C THR A 286 -1.64 -8.15 32.51
N PHE A 287 -2.72 -7.86 33.22
CA PHE A 287 -3.15 -6.51 33.54
C PHE A 287 -2.99 -6.25 35.03
N THR A 288 -2.96 -4.99 35.45
CA THR A 288 -2.90 -4.62 36.87
C THR A 288 -4.19 -3.90 37.25
N VAL A 289 -4.66 -4.10 38.48
CA VAL A 289 -5.81 -3.33 39.01
C VAL A 289 -5.54 -1.83 38.87
N GLY A 290 -6.50 -1.12 38.27
CA GLY A 290 -6.47 0.32 38.05
C GLY A 290 -5.67 0.79 36.85
N GLU A 291 -4.97 -0.11 36.12
CA GLU A 291 -4.25 0.25 34.90
C GLU A 291 -5.16 0.09 33.67
N PRO A 292 -5.28 1.12 32.81
CA PRO A 292 -6.08 1.03 31.59
C PRO A 292 -5.39 0.16 30.55
N ALA A 293 -6.15 -0.77 29.97
CA ALA A 293 -5.74 -1.60 28.84
C ALA A 293 -6.54 -1.22 27.60
N GLN A 294 -5.89 -1.05 26.47
CA GLN A 294 -6.56 -0.75 25.21
C GLN A 294 -6.85 -2.03 24.43
N LEU A 295 -8.09 -2.18 24.00
CA LEU A 295 -8.59 -3.23 23.13
C LEU A 295 -9.05 -2.57 21.82
N ASP A 296 -8.37 -2.88 20.72
CA ASP A 296 -8.78 -2.47 19.39
C ASP A 296 -9.81 -3.49 18.87
N PHE A 297 -11.05 -3.03 18.72
CA PHE A 297 -12.19 -3.83 18.28
C PHE A 297 -12.52 -3.53 16.82
N ILE A 298 -12.67 -4.57 16.00
CA ILE A 298 -12.84 -4.45 14.55
C ILE A 298 -13.97 -5.37 14.10
N ILE A 299 -14.95 -4.80 13.40
CA ILE A 299 -15.89 -5.54 12.56
C ILE A 299 -15.53 -5.29 11.11
N LYS A 300 -15.42 -6.37 10.33
CA LYS A 300 -15.18 -6.32 8.89
C LYS A 300 -16.31 -7.06 8.18
N GLY A 301 -17.05 -6.35 7.34
CA GLY A 301 -18.13 -6.91 6.51
C GLY A 301 -17.79 -6.83 5.03
N SER A 302 -17.94 -7.95 4.32
CA SER A 302 -17.80 -8.04 2.86
C SER A 302 -19.19 -8.05 2.22
N GLY A 303 -19.38 -7.22 1.19
CA GLY A 303 -20.70 -7.03 0.55
C GLY A 303 -21.65 -6.13 1.33
N LEU A 304 -21.16 -5.36 2.29
CA LEU A 304 -21.94 -4.42 3.10
C LEU A 304 -21.43 -2.99 2.94
N LEU A 305 -22.34 -2.01 2.94
CA LEU A 305 -22.02 -0.60 3.11
C LEU A 305 -21.65 -0.29 4.57
N LYS A 306 -20.82 0.73 4.77
CA LYS A 306 -20.41 1.15 6.12
C LYS A 306 -21.57 1.58 7.00
N THR A 307 -22.66 2.06 6.40
CA THR A 307 -23.89 2.49 7.08
C THR A 307 -24.72 1.31 7.58
N GLN A 308 -24.47 0.10 7.10
CA GLN A 308 -25.14 -1.12 7.58
C GLN A 308 -24.44 -1.69 8.81
N LEU A 309 -23.14 -1.44 8.99
CA LEU A 309 -22.39 -2.03 10.11
C LEU A 309 -22.90 -1.52 11.47
N PRO A 310 -23.22 -2.42 12.41
CA PRO A 310 -23.84 -2.04 13.67
C PRO A 310 -22.84 -1.39 14.63
N THR A 311 -23.36 -0.57 15.53
CA THR A 311 -22.64 -0.22 16.76
C THR A 311 -22.84 -1.34 17.77
N VAL A 312 -21.76 -1.90 18.29
CA VAL A 312 -21.81 -2.99 19.28
C VAL A 312 -22.06 -2.40 20.66
N THR A 313 -22.72 -3.15 21.55
CA THR A 313 -22.82 -2.78 22.96
C THR A 313 -22.09 -3.83 23.78
N PHE A 314 -21.19 -3.40 24.65
CA PHE A 314 -20.50 -4.28 25.59
C PHE A 314 -21.35 -4.38 26.86
N PRO A 315 -21.74 -5.59 27.30
CA PRO A 315 -22.51 -5.73 28.53
C PRO A 315 -21.66 -5.31 29.74
N MET A 316 -22.31 -4.78 30.77
CA MET A 316 -21.64 -4.45 32.03
C MET A 316 -21.09 -5.73 32.68
N GLN A 317 -19.88 -5.64 33.21
CA GLN A 317 -19.22 -6.76 33.87
C GLN A 317 -18.68 -6.38 35.23
N ASP A 318 -18.83 -7.28 36.20
CA ASP A 318 -18.25 -7.07 37.52
C ASP A 318 -16.72 -7.19 37.43
N GLY A 319 -16.02 -6.30 38.14
CA GLY A 319 -14.55 -6.27 38.16
C GLY A 319 -13.87 -5.52 37.00
N ILE A 320 -14.63 -4.96 36.04
CA ILE A 320 -14.08 -4.15 34.94
C ILE A 320 -14.95 -2.91 34.70
N THR A 321 -14.32 -1.78 34.37
CA THR A 321 -14.98 -0.61 33.77
C THR A 321 -14.54 -0.46 32.33
N ILE A 322 -15.49 -0.26 31.40
CA ILE A 322 -15.22 -0.12 29.97
C ILE A 322 -15.54 1.31 29.52
N TYR A 323 -14.55 1.98 28.94
CA TYR A 323 -14.70 3.25 28.25
C TYR A 323 -14.50 3.05 26.76
N ARG A 324 -15.31 3.72 25.94
CA ARG A 324 -15.33 3.52 24.49
C ARG A 324 -15.07 4.83 23.80
N ASP A 325 -14.26 4.79 22.75
CA ASP A 325 -14.10 5.92 21.85
C ASP A 325 -15.24 5.95 20.82
N THR A 326 -15.32 7.04 20.05
CA THR A 326 -16.29 7.16 18.96
C THR A 326 -15.95 6.17 17.84
N PRO A 327 -16.91 5.35 17.38
CA PRO A 327 -16.67 4.36 16.34
C PRO A 327 -16.31 5.01 15.00
N GLN A 328 -15.31 4.45 14.32
CA GLN A 328 -14.81 4.92 13.04
C GLN A 328 -15.21 3.94 11.92
N TYR A 329 -15.99 4.43 10.96
CA TYR A 329 -16.49 3.63 9.85
C TYR A 329 -15.75 3.92 8.55
N HIS A 330 -15.11 2.89 7.99
CA HIS A 330 -14.38 2.98 6.73
C HIS A 330 -15.01 2.06 5.68
N GLN A 331 -14.88 2.46 4.42
CA GLN A 331 -15.32 1.66 3.28
C GLN A 331 -14.23 1.64 2.22
N ARG A 332 -14.02 0.47 1.63
CA ARG A 332 -13.09 0.25 0.53
C ARG A 332 -13.84 -0.45 -0.59
N PHE A 333 -13.78 0.15 -1.76
CA PHE A 333 -14.23 -0.45 -3.00
C PHE A 333 -13.07 -1.18 -3.64
N ASN A 334 -13.27 -2.44 -3.97
CA ASN A 334 -12.35 -3.18 -4.81
C ASN A 334 -13.14 -3.92 -5.89
N ARG A 335 -12.44 -4.62 -6.79
CA ARG A 335 -13.10 -5.34 -7.88
C ARG A 335 -14.05 -6.46 -7.42
N PHE A 336 -13.92 -6.97 -6.20
CA PHE A 336 -14.79 -8.01 -5.64
C PHE A 336 -16.06 -7.43 -5.00
N GLY A 337 -16.11 -6.12 -4.78
CA GLY A 337 -17.23 -5.47 -4.14
C GLY A 337 -16.80 -4.47 -3.08
N VAL A 338 -17.69 -4.27 -2.12
CA VAL A 338 -17.56 -3.35 -1.01
C VAL A 338 -17.09 -4.09 0.22
N ASN A 339 -15.97 -3.65 0.79
CA ASN A 339 -15.52 -4.06 2.11
C ASN A 339 -15.67 -2.88 3.07
N SER A 340 -16.43 -3.09 4.13
CA SER A 340 -16.67 -2.08 5.15
C SER A 340 -16.06 -2.50 6.48
N TYR A 341 -15.63 -1.51 7.24
CA TYR A 341 -14.93 -1.68 8.50
C TYR A 341 -15.54 -0.76 9.55
N HIS A 342 -15.83 -1.31 10.72
CA HIS A 342 -16.12 -0.56 11.92
C HIS A 342 -14.95 -0.79 12.88
N LEU A 343 -14.22 0.28 13.18
CA LEU A 343 -13.08 0.29 14.07
C LEU A 343 -13.45 1.05 15.34
N GLU A 344 -13.21 0.43 16.48
CA GLU A 344 -13.51 1.03 17.78
C GLU A 344 -12.39 0.76 18.77
N LYS A 345 -11.98 1.80 19.49
CA LYS A 345 -11.01 1.67 20.59
C LYS A 345 -11.76 1.57 21.91
N VAL A 346 -11.46 0.52 22.66
CA VAL A 346 -12.10 0.23 23.93
C VAL A 346 -11.04 0.22 25.03
N VAL A 347 -11.19 1.06 26.04
CA VAL A 347 -10.32 1.11 27.21
C VAL A 347 -10.98 0.33 28.34
N VAL A 348 -10.30 -0.72 28.79
CA VAL A 348 -10.74 -1.63 29.84
C VAL A 348 -9.92 -1.36 31.09
N ILE A 349 -10.57 -1.02 32.20
CA ILE A 349 -9.94 -0.74 33.49
C ILE A 349 -10.38 -1.82 34.50
N PRO A 350 -9.51 -2.77 34.85
CA PRO A 350 -9.80 -3.76 35.89
C PRO A 350 -9.89 -3.12 37.27
N SER A 351 -10.92 -3.45 38.04
CA SER A 351 -11.17 -2.95 39.39
C SER A 351 -10.93 -3.98 40.50
N LYS A 352 -10.83 -5.27 40.15
CA LYS A 352 -10.55 -6.38 41.08
C LYS A 352 -9.38 -7.22 40.58
N ALA A 353 -8.55 -7.71 41.50
CA ALA A 353 -7.48 -8.65 41.18
C ALA A 353 -8.02 -10.08 41.09
N GLY A 354 -7.40 -10.90 40.25
CA GLY A 354 -7.83 -12.27 39.95
C GLY A 354 -8.22 -12.44 38.49
N GLU A 355 -9.00 -13.49 38.22
CA GLU A 355 -9.53 -13.77 36.89
C GLU A 355 -10.76 -12.92 36.61
N VAL A 356 -10.73 -12.18 35.50
CA VAL A 356 -11.92 -11.50 34.99
C VAL A 356 -12.22 -12.01 33.59
N SER A 357 -13.47 -12.38 33.35
CA SER A 357 -13.91 -12.95 32.07
C SER A 357 -14.65 -11.90 31.25
N LEU A 358 -14.10 -11.54 30.09
CA LEU A 358 -14.79 -10.78 29.06
C LEU A 358 -15.79 -11.67 28.33
N PRO A 359 -17.03 -11.20 28.12
CA PRO A 359 -18.10 -12.05 27.63
C PRO A 359 -17.93 -12.26 26.14
N GLU A 360 -18.54 -13.33 25.66
CA GLU A 360 -18.70 -13.55 24.23
C GLU A 360 -19.57 -12.44 23.61
N ILE A 361 -19.17 -11.95 22.44
CA ILE A 361 -19.97 -11.02 21.65
C ILE A 361 -20.35 -11.72 20.34
N LYS A 362 -21.64 -11.74 20.04
CA LYS A 362 -22.20 -12.33 18.83
C LYS A 362 -22.96 -11.30 18.04
N ILE A 363 -22.67 -11.19 16.75
CA ILE A 363 -23.40 -10.34 15.80
C ILE A 363 -24.07 -11.27 14.79
N PRO A 364 -25.41 -11.33 14.74
CA PRO A 364 -26.10 -12.09 13.70
C PRO A 364 -25.89 -11.43 12.34
N TRP A 365 -25.74 -12.23 11.30
CA TRP A 365 -25.71 -11.78 9.92
C TRP A 365 -26.30 -12.86 9.01
N TRP A 366 -26.77 -12.46 7.84
CA TRP A 366 -27.26 -13.41 6.84
C TRP A 366 -26.15 -13.67 5.84
N ASN A 367 -25.66 -14.91 5.83
CA ASN A 367 -24.68 -15.32 4.85
C ASN A 367 -25.40 -15.59 3.52
N VAL A 368 -25.16 -14.73 2.55
CA VAL A 368 -25.81 -14.81 1.23
C VAL A 368 -25.27 -15.94 0.36
N GLU A 369 -24.09 -16.48 0.68
CA GLU A 369 -23.48 -17.62 -0.02
C GLU A 369 -24.09 -18.95 0.44
N THR A 370 -24.37 -19.09 1.75
CA THR A 370 -24.99 -20.29 2.34
C THR A 370 -26.51 -20.18 2.47
N ASP A 371 -27.06 -18.99 2.22
CA ASP A 371 -28.46 -18.61 2.40
C ASP A 371 -29.00 -18.93 3.81
N GLN A 372 -28.20 -18.66 4.84
CA GLN A 372 -28.50 -18.96 6.23
C GLN A 372 -28.06 -17.84 7.19
N GLN A 373 -28.71 -17.78 8.35
CA GLN A 373 -28.25 -16.92 9.44
C GLN A 373 -27.01 -17.51 10.11
N GLU A 374 -25.96 -16.72 10.21
CA GLU A 374 -24.71 -17.04 10.89
C GLU A 374 -24.39 -15.98 11.96
N PHE A 375 -23.36 -16.24 12.78
CA PHE A 375 -22.93 -15.33 13.85
C PHE A 375 -21.44 -15.04 13.75
N ALA A 376 -21.08 -13.77 13.56
CA ALA A 376 -19.72 -13.32 13.78
C ALA A 376 -19.49 -13.27 15.29
N THR A 377 -18.59 -14.11 15.77
CA THR A 377 -18.40 -14.36 17.21
C THR A 377 -17.02 -13.91 17.64
N LEU A 378 -16.97 -13.04 18.64
CA LEU A 378 -15.78 -12.78 19.44
C LEU A 378 -15.89 -13.64 20.69
N GLU A 379 -14.98 -14.59 20.81
CA GLU A 379 -14.99 -15.55 21.92
C GLU A 379 -14.79 -14.86 23.28
N ALA A 380 -15.41 -15.44 24.31
CA ALA A 380 -15.18 -15.02 25.68
C ALA A 380 -13.69 -15.18 26.04
N LYS A 381 -13.12 -14.17 26.71
CA LYS A 381 -11.69 -14.15 27.04
C LYS A 381 -11.47 -13.87 28.51
N THR A 382 -10.79 -14.77 29.20
CA THR A 382 -10.35 -14.54 30.57
C THR A 382 -9.02 -13.79 30.57
N ILE A 383 -8.96 -12.71 31.35
CA ILE A 383 -7.76 -11.93 31.58
C ILE A 383 -7.29 -12.10 33.04
N GLN A 384 -5.98 -12.14 33.23
CA GLN A 384 -5.39 -12.24 34.58
C GLN A 384 -5.04 -10.84 35.08
N VAL A 385 -5.60 -10.46 36.22
CA VAL A 385 -5.41 -9.14 36.82
C VAL A 385 -4.56 -9.25 38.09
N ALA A 386 -3.33 -8.75 38.03
CA ALA A 386 -2.44 -8.64 39.18
C ALA A 386 -2.90 -7.55 40.16
N ARG A 387 -2.65 -7.78 41.46
CA ARG A 387 -2.86 -6.74 42.48
C ARG A 387 -1.94 -5.56 42.21
N SER A 388 -2.47 -4.34 42.31
CA SER A 388 -1.64 -3.15 42.32
C SER A 388 -0.79 -3.11 43.59
N GLN A 389 0.53 -2.99 43.45
CA GLN A 389 1.45 -2.82 44.59
C GLN A 389 1.17 -1.53 45.39
N LYS A 390 0.35 -0.60 44.84
CA LYS A 390 -0.08 0.62 45.54
C LYS A 390 -1.16 0.39 46.61
N GLN A 391 -1.70 -0.81 46.77
CA GLN A 391 -2.73 -1.14 47.79
C GLN A 391 -2.25 -2.07 48.92
N VAL A 392 -0.97 -2.46 48.98
CA VAL A 392 -0.45 -3.34 50.06
C VAL A 392 0.02 -2.56 51.29
N THR A 393 -0.42 -1.32 51.46
CA THR A 393 -0.17 -0.55 52.70
C THR A 393 -1.45 0.01 53.29
N GLN A 394 -2.48 -0.82 53.43
CA GLN A 394 -3.59 -0.55 54.35
C GLN A 394 -4.41 -1.82 54.58
N ASN A 395 -3.94 -2.66 55.51
CA ASN A 395 -4.80 -3.36 56.48
C ASN A 395 -3.98 -4.30 57.37
N THR A 396 -3.41 -3.76 58.45
CA THR A 396 -3.49 -4.41 59.76
C THR A 396 -3.38 -3.33 60.82
N GLN A 397 -4.50 -2.72 61.19
CA GLN A 397 -4.66 -2.12 62.50
C GLN A 397 -6.15 -1.98 62.81
N GLN A 398 -6.51 -2.54 63.95
CA GLN A 398 -7.86 -2.65 64.50
C GLN A 398 -8.48 -1.27 64.69
N ALA A 399 -9.81 -1.25 64.56
CA ALA A 399 -10.66 -0.13 64.89
C ALA A 399 -10.50 0.29 66.35
N VAL A 400 -10.17 1.56 66.57
CA VAL A 400 -10.73 2.35 67.68
C VAL A 400 -10.99 3.77 67.17
N VAL A 401 -12.23 4.21 67.33
CA VAL A 401 -12.78 5.51 66.96
C VAL A 401 -12.01 6.65 67.66
N PRO A 402 -11.79 7.78 66.97
CA PRO A 402 -12.19 9.04 67.59
C PRO A 402 -12.95 9.97 66.63
N GLU A 403 -13.90 10.66 67.24
CA GLU A 403 -14.79 11.66 66.69
C GLU A 403 -14.13 13.07 66.69
N GLN A 404 -14.45 13.86 65.66
CA GLN A 404 -14.42 15.34 65.58
C GLN A 404 -13.08 16.09 65.79
N GLN A 405 -12.57 16.74 64.73
CA GLN A 405 -12.70 18.19 64.50
C GLN A 405 -11.97 18.68 63.21
N LYS A 406 -12.67 19.56 62.51
CA LYS A 406 -12.29 20.52 61.43
C LYS A 406 -11.20 21.53 61.90
N PRO A 407 -10.69 22.51 61.08
CA PRO A 407 -10.90 22.79 59.65
C PRO A 407 -9.63 23.24 58.85
N ALA A 408 -9.87 23.56 57.56
CA ALA A 408 -9.22 24.58 56.70
C ALA A 408 -7.79 24.29 56.18
N ILE A 409 -7.60 23.94 54.89
CA ILE A 409 -7.70 24.74 53.63
C ILE A 409 -6.41 25.52 53.31
N GLU A 410 -5.83 25.13 52.16
CA GLU A 410 -4.98 25.89 51.21
C GLU A 410 -3.65 26.49 51.71
N GLN A 411 -2.53 26.44 51.00
CA GLN A 411 -2.33 26.59 49.56
C GLN A 411 -0.86 26.30 49.19
N ALA A 412 -0.63 26.10 47.89
CA ALA A 412 0.57 26.48 47.14
C ALA A 412 1.83 25.58 47.16
N LYS A 413 1.94 24.84 46.04
CA LYS A 413 2.98 24.96 44.99
C LYS A 413 4.46 24.65 45.32
N LYS A 414 4.96 23.70 44.52
CA LYS A 414 6.33 23.54 43.98
C LYS A 414 7.47 23.46 44.99
N GLN A 415 8.08 22.28 45.08
CA GLN A 415 9.53 22.20 44.85
C GLN A 415 9.98 20.81 44.42
N GLU A 416 10.77 20.87 43.36
CA GLU A 416 11.63 19.89 42.73
C GLU A 416 12.88 19.72 43.60
N ASP A 417 13.27 18.49 43.99
CA ASP A 417 14.70 18.11 43.91
C ASP A 417 14.94 16.59 44.05
N LYS A 418 15.87 16.15 43.19
CA LYS A 418 16.84 15.04 43.28
C LYS A 418 16.49 13.76 44.04
N GLN A 419 16.31 12.71 43.25
CA GLN A 419 16.68 11.35 43.61
C GLN A 419 18.21 11.18 43.55
N GLN A 420 18.80 10.74 44.67
CA GLN A 420 19.96 9.85 44.68
C GLN A 420 19.53 8.53 45.34
N PRO A 421 20.01 7.37 44.85
CA PRO A 421 19.49 6.07 45.23
C PRO A 421 20.10 5.59 46.55
N VAL A 422 19.25 5.04 47.41
CA VAL A 422 19.67 4.25 48.57
C VAL A 422 19.68 2.78 48.14
N THR A 423 20.86 2.19 48.25
CA THR A 423 21.15 0.76 48.14
C THR A 423 20.42 -0.04 49.22
N THR A 424 19.87 -1.21 48.86
CA THR A 424 19.48 -2.26 49.80
C THR A 424 20.19 -3.55 49.39
N ASP A 425 20.89 -4.12 50.37
CA ASP A 425 21.64 -5.36 50.27
C ASP A 425 20.73 -6.60 50.25
N SER A 426 20.98 -7.45 49.26
CA SER A 426 21.32 -8.87 49.38
C SER A 426 20.39 -9.86 50.13
N SER A 427 19.83 -10.80 49.36
CA SER A 427 19.79 -12.21 49.78
C SER A 427 20.11 -13.14 48.60
N GLU A 428 21.14 -13.94 48.83
CA GLU A 428 21.86 -14.93 48.03
C GLU A 428 21.07 -15.77 47.01
N GLY A 429 21.50 -15.63 45.74
CA GLY A 429 21.47 -16.69 44.74
C GLY A 429 22.76 -16.58 43.95
N HIS A 430 23.59 -17.62 43.91
CA HIS A 430 24.93 -17.54 43.33
C HIS A 430 24.89 -16.97 41.90
N ASP A 431 25.48 -15.78 41.76
CA ASP A 431 25.51 -14.91 40.58
C ASP A 431 26.46 -15.41 39.48
N TYR A 432 26.41 -16.72 39.17
CA TYR A 432 27.23 -17.31 38.11
C TYR A 432 27.00 -16.64 36.74
N TRP A 433 25.81 -16.11 36.49
CA TRP A 433 25.50 -15.39 35.26
C TRP A 433 26.21 -14.03 35.18
N LYS A 434 26.43 -13.33 36.31
CA LYS A 434 27.15 -12.05 36.32
C LYS A 434 28.64 -12.28 36.04
N TYR A 435 29.23 -13.31 36.64
CA TYR A 435 30.62 -13.70 36.33
C TYR A 435 30.78 -14.18 34.88
N ALA A 436 29.81 -14.95 34.36
CA ALA A 436 29.79 -15.35 32.95
C ALA A 436 29.70 -14.13 32.01
N SER A 437 28.86 -13.16 32.34
CA SER A 437 28.71 -11.90 31.59
C SER A 437 29.97 -11.07 31.60
N ILE A 438 30.66 -10.98 32.75
CA ILE A 438 31.94 -10.27 32.88
C ILE A 438 33.04 -10.97 32.08
N ILE A 439 33.14 -12.30 32.14
CA ILE A 439 34.10 -13.05 31.34
C ILE A 439 33.84 -12.85 29.85
N LEU A 440 32.58 -12.88 29.41
CA LEU A 440 32.21 -12.68 28.02
C LEU A 440 32.51 -11.24 27.56
N ALA A 441 32.23 -10.25 28.40
CA ALA A 441 32.56 -8.85 28.14
C ALA A 441 34.08 -8.63 28.04
N VAL A 442 34.88 -9.25 28.91
CA VAL A 442 36.34 -9.17 28.88
C VAL A 442 36.90 -9.84 27.62
N ILE A 443 36.37 -10.99 27.20
CA ILE A 443 36.75 -11.66 25.95
C ILE A 443 36.38 -10.78 24.75
N TRP A 444 35.20 -10.15 24.78
CA TRP A 444 34.76 -9.23 23.72
C TRP A 444 35.64 -7.99 23.62
N LEU A 445 36.06 -7.43 24.76
CA LEU A 445 36.99 -6.30 24.82
C LEU A 445 38.39 -6.70 24.35
N MET A 446 38.88 -7.89 24.71
CA MET A 446 40.17 -8.40 24.22
C MET A 446 40.16 -8.61 22.70
N THR A 447 39.07 -9.13 22.14
CA THR A 447 38.94 -9.32 20.69
C THR A 447 38.89 -7.98 19.94
N LEU A 448 38.18 -6.98 20.48
CA LEU A 448 38.20 -5.61 19.95
C LEU A 448 39.60 -4.98 20.03
N LEU A 449 40.29 -5.14 21.15
CA LEU A 449 41.64 -4.61 21.36
C LEU A 449 42.64 -5.26 20.40
N LEU A 450 42.60 -6.58 20.25
CA LEU A 450 43.44 -7.31 19.28
C LEU A 450 43.12 -6.92 17.84
N TRP A 451 41.85 -6.70 17.51
CA TRP A 451 41.43 -6.22 16.19
C TRP A 451 41.94 -4.80 15.92
N PHE A 452 41.84 -3.90 16.90
CA PHE A 452 42.32 -2.52 16.80
C PHE A 452 43.85 -2.44 16.70
N ILE A 453 44.58 -3.25 17.47
CA ILE A 453 46.04 -3.33 17.40
C ILE A 453 46.48 -3.95 16.07
N LYS A 454 45.75 -4.95 15.54
CA LYS A 454 46.06 -5.55 14.22
C LYS A 454 45.69 -4.63 13.05
N ARG A 455 44.65 -3.80 13.20
CA ARG A 455 44.28 -2.76 12.22
C ARG A 455 45.29 -1.60 12.21
N ASN A 456 45.78 -1.17 13.37
CA ASN A 456 46.76 -0.09 13.48
C ASN A 456 48.22 -0.52 13.23
N ARG A 457 48.54 -1.82 13.26
CA ARG A 457 49.84 -2.34 12.80
C ARG A 457 49.96 -2.47 11.27
N LYS A 458 48.88 -2.25 10.52
CA LYS A 458 48.90 -2.17 9.04
C LYS A 458 48.87 -0.74 8.49
N ALA A 459 48.95 0.28 9.35
CA ALA A 459 48.85 1.70 8.96
C ALA A 459 50.00 2.57 9.49
N VAL A 460 51.21 2.00 9.64
CA VAL A 460 52.47 2.75 9.85
C VAL A 460 53.48 2.27 8.80
N ALA A 461 53.14 2.51 7.54
CA ALA A 461 54.03 2.60 6.39
C ALA A 461 53.21 3.31 5.30
N ASN A 462 53.72 4.45 4.81
CA ASN A 462 53.04 5.50 4.02
C ASN A 462 52.13 6.40 4.86
N ASP A 463 52.12 7.73 4.76
CA ASP A 463 53.00 8.77 4.21
C ASP A 463 52.35 10.06 4.76
N LEU A 464 52.96 10.81 5.67
CA LEU A 464 53.54 12.12 5.38
C LEU A 464 53.02 12.74 4.08
N SER A 465 51.93 13.52 4.16
CA SER A 465 51.74 14.80 3.44
C SER A 465 50.34 15.39 3.68
N SER A 466 50.33 16.69 3.94
CA SER A 466 49.22 17.64 3.73
C SER A 466 48.18 17.83 4.83
N GLN A 467 48.53 18.82 5.65
CA GLN A 467 47.75 19.60 6.61
C GLN A 467 46.50 20.30 6.04
N ASN A 468 45.59 20.59 6.97
CA ASN A 468 44.66 21.73 7.09
C ASN A 468 43.59 21.88 5.98
N SER A 469 42.29 21.90 6.30
CA SER A 469 41.67 22.99 7.09
C SER A 469 40.31 22.58 7.67
N HIS A 470 40.10 22.89 8.95
CA HIS A 470 38.79 23.07 9.57
C HIS A 470 38.09 24.33 9.03
N THR A 471 36.75 24.32 8.93
CA THR A 471 35.74 25.36 9.35
C THR A 471 34.36 24.88 8.86
N ARG A 472 33.44 24.41 9.71
CA ARG A 472 32.41 25.14 10.49
C ARG A 472 31.33 25.87 9.67
N ALA A 473 30.10 25.64 10.13
CA ALA A 473 28.90 26.46 10.08
C ALA A 473 28.11 26.55 8.77
N ILE A 474 26.86 26.13 8.93
CA ILE A 474 25.71 26.21 8.05
C ILE A 474 25.20 27.65 8.13
N ASP A 475 25.11 28.34 7.00
CA ASP A 475 24.34 29.58 6.87
C ASP A 475 23.42 29.47 5.66
N GLU A 476 22.12 29.56 5.95
CA GLU A 476 21.04 29.69 4.99
C GLU A 476 21.08 31.10 4.39
N THR A 477 21.39 31.21 3.11
CA THR A 477 21.22 32.45 2.33
C THR A 477 20.46 32.14 1.04
N PRO A 478 19.64 33.08 0.53
CA PRO A 478 18.92 32.91 -0.72
C PRO A 478 19.91 32.61 -1.86
N SER A 479 19.61 31.58 -2.66
CA SER A 479 20.43 31.09 -3.76
C SER A 479 20.59 32.16 -4.84
N HIS A 480 21.62 33.01 -4.75
CA HIS A 480 22.00 33.90 -5.84
C HIS A 480 22.73 33.10 -6.95
N LEU A 481 22.48 33.44 -8.22
CA LEU A 481 23.14 32.90 -9.41
C LEU A 481 24.68 32.85 -9.26
N LYS A 482 25.26 33.84 -8.56
CA LYS A 482 26.69 33.93 -8.23
C LYS A 482 27.23 32.74 -7.44
N SER A 483 26.42 32.12 -6.58
CA SER A 483 26.82 30.96 -5.78
C SER A 483 26.89 29.67 -6.62
N ILE A 484 26.05 29.57 -7.66
CA ILE A 484 26.06 28.47 -8.64
C ILE A 484 27.28 28.58 -9.53
N ILE A 485 27.57 29.80 -10.03
CA ILE A 485 28.75 30.09 -10.84
C ILE A 485 30.03 29.73 -10.07
N LYS A 486 30.09 30.04 -8.76
CA LYS A 486 31.24 29.69 -7.92
C LYS A 486 31.41 28.17 -7.74
N SER A 487 30.33 27.41 -7.56
CA SER A 487 30.41 25.95 -7.48
C SER A 487 30.76 25.29 -8.81
N ALA A 488 30.29 25.85 -9.92
CA ALA A 488 30.59 25.37 -11.26
C ALA A 488 32.07 25.63 -11.62
N ALA A 489 32.58 26.84 -11.34
CA ALA A 489 33.99 27.18 -11.52
C ALA A 489 34.95 26.36 -10.63
N ALA A 490 34.44 25.81 -9.51
CA ALA A 490 35.18 24.92 -8.62
C ALA A 490 35.08 23.42 -9.02
N ASN A 491 34.50 23.10 -10.18
CA ASN A 491 34.31 21.74 -10.69
C ASN A 491 33.56 20.80 -9.73
N ASN A 492 32.68 21.35 -8.88
CA ASN A 492 31.90 20.56 -7.92
C ASN A 492 30.49 20.30 -8.45
N ALA A 493 30.34 19.20 -9.20
CA ALA A 493 29.10 18.82 -9.89
C ALA A 493 27.90 18.72 -8.95
N LYS A 494 28.05 17.99 -7.84
CA LYS A 494 26.96 17.74 -6.88
C LYS A 494 26.48 19.01 -6.18
N SER A 495 27.40 19.92 -5.86
CA SER A 495 27.02 21.21 -5.26
C SER A 495 26.38 22.16 -6.27
N THR A 496 26.80 22.10 -7.54
CA THR A 496 26.25 22.91 -8.63
C THR A 496 24.81 22.48 -8.94
N GLU A 497 24.56 21.18 -9.04
CA GLU A 497 23.22 20.62 -9.30
C GLU A 497 22.22 20.99 -8.19
N LYS A 498 22.60 20.79 -6.93
CA LYS A 498 21.75 21.16 -5.78
C LYS A 498 21.41 22.64 -5.76
N ARG A 499 22.38 23.53 -6.01
CA ARG A 499 22.18 24.97 -5.99
C ARG A 499 21.35 25.45 -7.18
N LEU A 500 21.56 24.88 -8.36
CA LEU A 500 20.83 25.19 -9.58
C LEU A 500 19.34 24.78 -9.46
N ASN A 501 19.06 23.56 -8.99
CA ASN A 501 17.68 23.10 -8.74
C ASN A 501 16.96 23.97 -7.70
N ASN A 502 17.65 24.38 -6.62
CA ASN A 502 17.07 25.25 -5.61
C ASN A 502 16.82 26.68 -6.13
N TRP A 503 17.69 27.19 -6.99
CA TRP A 503 17.50 28.49 -7.63
C TRP A 503 16.35 28.49 -8.64
N LEU A 504 16.20 27.43 -9.44
CA LEU A 504 15.06 27.28 -10.36
C LEU A 504 13.72 27.34 -9.63
N LYS A 505 13.62 26.65 -8.48
CA LYS A 505 12.41 26.67 -7.63
C LYS A 505 12.10 28.05 -7.02
N SER A 506 13.09 28.92 -6.87
CA SER A 506 12.90 30.26 -6.31
C SER A 506 12.63 31.34 -7.36
N GLN A 507 12.69 31.03 -8.66
CA GLN A 507 12.36 31.97 -9.73
C GLN A 507 10.85 31.94 -10.03
N ALA A 508 10.13 33.00 -9.63
CA ALA A 508 8.68 33.13 -9.88
C ALA A 508 8.30 33.11 -11.38
N ASN A 509 9.21 33.53 -12.26
CA ASN A 509 9.00 33.58 -13.71
C ASN A 509 9.19 32.22 -14.40
N LEU A 510 9.63 31.18 -13.67
CA LEU A 510 9.93 29.84 -14.18
C LEU A 510 9.06 28.77 -13.50
N SER A 511 7.78 29.06 -13.23
CA SER A 511 6.86 28.08 -12.60
C SER A 511 6.73 26.75 -13.37
N HIS A 512 7.08 26.73 -14.65
CA HIS A 512 7.09 25.54 -15.52
C HIS A 512 8.46 24.83 -15.60
N VAL A 513 9.54 25.41 -15.06
CA VAL A 513 10.91 24.84 -15.06
C VAL A 513 11.40 24.68 -13.62
N THR A 514 11.30 23.47 -13.09
CA THR A 514 11.59 23.15 -11.67
C THR A 514 12.86 22.31 -11.48
N ASN A 515 13.45 21.81 -12.56
CA ASN A 515 14.65 20.97 -12.54
C ASN A 515 15.53 21.20 -13.77
N ILE A 516 16.78 20.71 -13.70
CA ILE A 516 17.78 20.89 -14.76
C ILE A 516 17.35 20.26 -16.09
N VAL A 517 16.61 19.14 -16.11
CA VAL A 517 16.13 18.51 -17.35
C VAL A 517 15.13 19.42 -18.07
N GLN A 518 14.25 20.08 -17.32
CA GLN A 518 13.31 21.06 -17.87
C GLN A 518 14.04 22.32 -18.35
N LEU A 519 15.09 22.75 -17.63
CA LEU A 519 15.92 23.88 -18.04
C LEU A 519 16.68 23.58 -19.33
N GLU A 520 17.24 22.37 -19.47
CA GLU A 520 17.89 21.91 -20.70
C GLU A 520 16.91 21.98 -21.88
N LYS A 521 15.70 21.43 -21.72
CA LYS A 521 14.66 21.48 -22.76
C LYS A 521 14.26 22.92 -23.12
N TYR A 522 14.15 23.80 -22.13
CA TYR A 522 13.86 25.21 -22.34
C TYR A 522 14.97 25.89 -23.15
N CYS A 523 16.25 25.69 -22.76
CA CYS A 523 17.39 26.24 -23.48
C CYS A 523 17.46 25.78 -24.94
N ARG A 524 17.09 24.52 -25.24
CA ARG A 524 17.00 24.00 -26.62
C ARG A 524 15.85 24.64 -27.42
N GLN A 525 14.77 25.03 -26.75
CA GLN A 525 13.63 25.69 -27.39
C GLN A 525 13.88 27.18 -27.66
N THR A 526 14.74 27.82 -26.88
CA THR A 526 15.10 29.24 -27.01
C THR A 526 16.43 29.47 -27.74
N GLU A 527 16.88 28.51 -28.56
CA GLU A 527 18.13 28.58 -29.34
C GLU A 527 19.42 28.82 -28.51
N GLN A 528 19.43 28.40 -27.23
CA GLN A 528 20.59 28.47 -26.33
C GLN A 528 21.31 27.11 -26.23
N ASP A 529 21.63 26.51 -27.38
CA ASP A 529 22.25 25.19 -27.48
C ASP A 529 23.56 25.01 -26.70
N PRO A 530 24.48 25.99 -26.64
CA PRO A 530 25.71 25.85 -25.86
C PRO A 530 25.44 25.62 -24.38
N LEU A 531 24.44 26.31 -23.81
CA LEU A 531 24.08 26.14 -22.40
C LEU A 531 23.36 24.81 -22.16
N ALA A 532 22.50 24.38 -23.09
CA ALA A 532 21.85 23.08 -23.01
C ALA A 532 22.85 21.92 -22.99
N ASN A 533 23.91 21.99 -23.79
CA ASN A 533 24.96 20.96 -23.83
C ASN A 533 25.76 20.89 -22.52
N GLU A 534 26.08 22.03 -21.90
CA GLU A 534 26.75 22.06 -20.60
C GLU A 534 25.87 21.54 -19.45
N LEU A 535 24.55 21.80 -19.51
CA LEU A 535 23.60 21.25 -18.56
C LEU A 535 23.46 19.73 -18.71
N GLN A 536 23.49 19.23 -19.96
CA GLN A 536 23.51 17.80 -20.26
C GLN A 536 24.81 17.15 -19.77
N ASP A 537 25.97 17.78 -19.96
CA ASP A 537 27.26 17.29 -19.47
C ASP A 537 27.28 17.19 -17.93
N LEU A 538 26.75 18.19 -17.23
CA LEU A 538 26.57 18.14 -15.77
C LEU A 538 25.69 16.96 -15.33
N GLN A 539 24.62 16.65 -16.06
CA GLN A 539 23.75 15.51 -15.74
C GLN A 539 24.44 14.17 -16.04
N GLN A 540 25.15 14.07 -17.15
CA GLN A 540 25.91 12.87 -17.49
C GLN A 540 27.02 12.61 -16.45
N ALA A 541 27.70 13.65 -15.99
CA ALA A 541 28.71 13.55 -14.94
C ALA A 541 28.18 13.02 -13.60
N LEU A 542 26.91 13.28 -13.29
CA LEU A 542 26.29 12.88 -12.02
C LEU A 542 25.58 11.54 -12.08
N TYR A 543 25.07 11.16 -13.24
CA TYR A 543 24.11 10.04 -13.36
C TYR A 543 24.45 9.00 -14.42
N SER A 544 25.44 9.25 -15.31
CA SER A 544 25.86 8.26 -16.29
C SER A 544 26.96 7.37 -15.72
N ALA A 545 26.75 6.04 -15.79
CA ALA A 545 27.78 5.06 -15.43
C ALA A 545 28.98 5.09 -16.39
N ASP A 546 28.79 5.62 -17.60
CA ASP A 546 29.79 5.67 -18.68
C ASP A 546 30.56 7.00 -18.74
N TYR A 547 30.42 7.88 -17.73
CA TYR A 547 31.13 9.16 -17.70
C TYR A 547 32.58 9.00 -17.22
N GLN A 548 33.51 8.91 -18.16
CA GLN A 548 34.91 8.53 -17.88
C GLN A 548 35.86 9.70 -17.55
N LYS A 549 35.37 10.94 -17.45
CA LYS A 549 36.21 12.14 -17.24
C LYS A 549 35.80 12.90 -15.97
N PRO A 550 36.71 13.64 -15.30
CA PRO A 550 36.30 14.57 -14.24
C PRO A 550 35.52 15.74 -14.86
N TRP A 551 34.36 16.05 -14.28
CA TRP A 551 33.49 17.13 -14.75
C TRP A 551 34.21 18.49 -14.70
N ASN A 552 34.13 19.25 -15.80
CA ASN A 552 34.66 20.61 -15.90
C ASN A 552 33.51 21.61 -15.99
N GLY A 553 33.26 22.35 -14.92
CA GLY A 553 32.15 23.30 -14.85
C GLY A 553 32.50 24.72 -15.29
N GLN A 554 33.67 24.96 -15.89
CA GLN A 554 34.11 26.30 -16.29
C GLN A 554 33.25 26.92 -17.39
N ASP A 555 32.88 26.13 -18.40
CA ASP A 555 32.05 26.59 -19.51
C ASP A 555 30.61 26.82 -19.05
N LEU A 556 30.05 25.91 -18.23
CA LEU A 556 28.78 26.14 -17.53
C LEU A 556 28.81 27.43 -16.68
N ALA A 557 29.88 27.69 -15.93
CA ALA A 557 30.02 28.91 -15.11
C ALA A 557 30.03 30.19 -15.96
N ARG A 558 30.55 30.12 -17.20
CA ARG A 558 30.61 31.23 -18.15
C ARG A 558 29.28 31.47 -18.86
N LEU A 559 28.51 30.42 -19.14
CA LEU A 559 27.24 30.48 -19.89
C LEU A 559 26.01 30.70 -19.02
N LEU A 560 26.04 30.31 -17.74
CA LEU A 560 24.92 30.55 -16.81
C LEU A 560 24.49 32.03 -16.66
N PRO A 561 25.39 33.03 -16.68
CA PRO A 561 25.01 34.45 -16.66
C PRO A 561 24.27 34.93 -17.91
N THR A 562 24.42 34.25 -19.05
CA THR A 562 23.79 34.63 -20.33
C THR A 562 22.43 33.97 -20.53
N LEU A 563 21.90 33.29 -19.51
CA LEU A 563 20.56 32.71 -19.52
C LEU A 563 19.52 33.83 -19.63
N GLU A 564 18.81 33.88 -20.75
CA GLU A 564 17.75 34.86 -20.99
C GLU A 564 16.41 34.26 -20.55
N LEU A 565 15.80 34.90 -19.55
CA LEU A 565 14.51 34.52 -19.01
C LEU A 565 13.48 35.49 -19.59
N ASP A 566 12.63 34.99 -20.48
CA ASP A 566 11.76 35.83 -21.30
C ASP A 566 10.84 36.71 -20.42
N LYS A 567 10.85 38.03 -20.65
CA LYS A 567 9.99 39.00 -19.97
C LYS A 567 8.85 39.40 -20.92
N ASN A 568 7.90 38.50 -21.15
CA ASN A 568 6.49 38.75 -21.54
C ASN A 568 5.96 37.60 -22.40
N ILE A 569 5.16 36.71 -21.80
CA ILE A 569 4.11 36.00 -22.53
C ILE A 569 2.81 36.29 -21.78
N ASP A 570 2.28 37.50 -21.98
CA ASP A 570 0.90 37.84 -21.66
C ASP A 570 0.30 38.60 -22.86
N LYS A 571 -0.92 38.20 -23.26
CA LYS A 571 -1.74 38.67 -24.41
C LYS A 571 -1.35 38.22 -25.83
N SER A 572 -1.78 37.03 -26.22
CA SER A 572 -2.61 36.82 -27.43
C SER A 572 -3.24 35.42 -27.37
N GLN A 573 -4.36 35.20 -28.05
CA GLN A 573 -5.33 34.09 -27.87
C GLN A 573 -6.47 34.44 -26.89
N GLY A 574 -7.19 35.52 -27.23
CA GLY A 574 -8.51 35.79 -26.66
C GLY A 574 -9.54 34.76 -27.15
N LEU A 575 -10.44 34.39 -26.24
CA LEU A 575 -11.68 33.65 -26.51
C LEU A 575 -12.51 34.35 -27.61
N PRO A 576 -13.16 33.61 -28.54
CA PRO A 576 -14.12 34.22 -29.45
C PRO A 576 -15.42 34.56 -28.68
N GLY A 577 -15.87 35.81 -28.81
CA GLY A 577 -17.06 36.34 -28.16
C GLY A 577 -18.36 35.75 -28.73
N LEU A 578 -19.20 35.22 -27.86
CA LEU A 578 -20.61 34.94 -28.10
C LEU A 578 -21.38 36.26 -28.00
N TYR A 579 -21.68 36.93 -29.11
CA TYR A 579 -22.88 37.74 -29.39
C TYR A 579 -22.71 38.45 -30.74
N GLU A 580 -23.54 38.12 -31.73
CA GLU A 580 -23.80 38.99 -32.88
C GLU A 580 -24.77 40.08 -32.45
N SER A 581 -24.41 41.35 -32.64
CA SER A 581 -25.35 42.48 -32.60
C SER A 581 -25.54 42.99 -34.02
N ARG A 582 -26.80 43.09 -34.41
CA ARG A 582 -27.30 43.69 -35.66
C ARG A 582 -26.86 45.15 -35.74
N ASP A 583 -26.41 45.56 -36.92
CA ASP A 583 -27.04 46.61 -37.74
C ASP A 583 -26.66 46.43 -39.21
#